data_AF-A0A3N5ZM72-F1
#
_entry.id   AF-A0A3N5ZM72-F1
#
_cell.length_a   1.000
_cell.length_b   1.000
_cell.length_c   1.000
_cell.angle_alpha   90.00
_cell.angle_beta   90.00
_cell.angle_gamma   90.00
#
_symmetry.space_group_name_H-M   'P 1'
#
loop_
_entity.id
_entity.type
_entity.pdbx_description
1 polymer ?
#
loop_
_entity_poly.entity_id
_entity_poly.type
_entity_poly.pdbx_seq_one_letter_code
_entity_poly.pdbx_strand_id
1 'polypeptide(L)'
;MRMISLLVLLSVWMTPFAAGQQTATPPEKGSCEELTVKYKLPKGVGKRNVPDRVKWEDVDRILTDMREGLQGRECQFTFGALFKVKAKKDQVVYFPLTNNVVKTVPEAALQGLQVFNTEGEPLGQYDSRVPHEKSGGGLAKQSYTLFSFQFKNPSGEFESVGGRLLLDDFLVKWDDIKDKVAITTK
;
A
#
# COMPACT_ATOMS: atom_id res chain seq x y z
N MET A 1 38.99 -71.69 7.79
CA MET A 1 38.86 -70.47 6.96
C MET A 1 38.39 -69.34 7.84
N ARG A 2 39.10 -68.22 7.81
CA ARG A 2 38.83 -66.99 8.58
C ARG A 2 37.66 -66.22 7.94
N MET A 3 36.74 -65.70 8.74
CA MET A 3 35.87 -64.54 8.44
C MET A 3 35.43 -63.98 9.79
N ILE A 4 36.20 -63.07 10.39
CA ILE A 4 36.10 -61.60 10.28
C ILE A 4 34.75 -61.06 10.77
N SER A 5 34.80 -60.53 12.00
CA SER A 5 33.85 -59.63 12.64
C SER A 5 33.46 -58.45 11.77
N LEU A 6 32.23 -57.95 11.91
CA LEU A 6 31.96 -56.51 11.86
C LEU A 6 30.79 -56.19 12.82
N LEU A 7 31.14 -55.75 14.03
CA LEU A 7 30.23 -55.01 14.91
C LEU A 7 30.12 -53.59 14.36
N VAL A 8 28.93 -53.16 13.96
CA VAL A 8 28.64 -51.78 13.60
C VAL A 8 28.27 -51.01 14.87
N LEU A 9 29.22 -50.20 15.36
CA LEU A 9 28.99 -49.19 16.39
C LEU A 9 28.23 -48.00 15.78
N LEU A 10 26.94 -47.88 16.08
CA LEU A 10 26.15 -46.68 15.81
C LEU A 10 26.49 -45.60 16.85
N SER A 11 27.42 -44.71 16.52
CA SER A 11 27.67 -43.49 17.26
C SER A 11 26.53 -42.49 17.00
N VAL A 12 25.62 -42.36 17.96
CA VAL A 12 24.62 -41.28 18.02
C VAL A 12 25.35 -39.99 18.34
N TRP A 13 25.60 -39.17 17.31
CA TRP A 13 26.00 -37.78 17.52
C TRP A 13 24.74 -36.98 17.88
N MET A 14 24.55 -36.73 19.17
CA MET A 14 23.62 -35.69 19.63
C MET A 14 24.17 -34.33 19.19
N THR A 15 23.61 -33.77 18.11
CA THR A 15 23.77 -32.36 17.81
C THR A 15 22.95 -31.56 18.82
N PRO A 16 23.55 -30.64 19.60
CA PRO A 16 22.77 -29.73 20.42
C PRO A 16 22.01 -28.80 19.47
N PHE A 17 20.69 -28.91 19.47
CA PHE A 17 19.79 -27.88 18.94
C PHE A 17 20.03 -26.61 19.76
N ALA A 18 20.93 -25.75 19.28
CA ALA A 18 21.00 -24.37 19.71
C ALA A 18 19.74 -23.67 19.17
N ALA A 19 18.65 -23.76 19.92
CA ALA A 19 17.49 -22.91 19.75
C ALA A 19 17.92 -21.47 20.12
N GLY A 20 18.55 -20.79 19.17
CA GLY A 20 18.78 -19.36 19.25
C GLY A 20 17.45 -18.64 19.19
N GLN A 21 16.83 -18.39 20.34
CA GLN A 21 15.86 -17.32 20.48
C GLN A 21 16.59 -16.02 20.17
N GLN A 22 16.46 -15.54 18.92
CA GLN A 22 16.74 -14.15 18.59
C GLN A 22 15.76 -13.32 19.44
N THR A 23 16.23 -12.82 20.57
CA THR A 23 15.58 -11.73 21.29
C THR A 23 15.57 -10.55 20.34
N ALA A 24 14.41 -10.26 19.74
CA ALA A 24 14.24 -9.12 18.85
C ALA A 24 14.60 -7.85 19.63
N THR A 25 15.74 -7.25 19.29
CA THR A 25 16.17 -5.97 19.82
C THR A 25 15.08 -4.94 19.51
N PRO A 26 14.68 -4.08 20.47
CA PRO A 26 13.73 -3.01 20.19
C PRO A 26 14.19 -2.15 19.01
N PRO A 27 13.28 -1.69 18.14
CA PRO A 27 13.65 -0.87 17.00
C PRO A 27 14.33 0.43 17.47
N GLU A 28 15.35 0.86 16.73
CA GLU A 28 16.06 2.11 17.01
C GLU A 28 15.09 3.30 16.91
N LYS A 29 15.15 4.22 17.88
CA LYS A 29 14.31 5.42 17.88
C LYS A 29 14.66 6.29 16.68
N GLY A 30 13.66 6.64 15.87
CA GLY A 30 13.87 7.36 14.61
C GLY A 30 13.88 6.47 13.37
N SER A 31 14.02 5.15 13.53
CA SER A 31 14.04 4.19 12.41
C SER A 31 12.68 4.00 11.74
N CYS A 32 12.67 3.40 10.55
CA CYS A 32 11.45 3.05 9.83
C CYS A 32 10.76 1.83 10.47
N GLU A 33 11.55 0.95 11.08
CA GLU A 33 11.11 -0.23 11.84
C GLU A 33 10.28 0.19 13.05
N GLU A 34 10.64 1.28 13.72
CA GLU A 34 9.85 1.86 14.82
C GLU A 34 8.40 2.15 14.38
N LEU A 35 8.22 2.70 13.18
CA LEU A 35 6.89 3.00 12.65
C LEU A 35 6.11 1.72 12.32
N THR A 36 6.79 0.72 11.78
CA THR A 36 6.20 -0.60 11.52
C THR A 36 5.64 -1.21 12.80
N VAL A 37 6.40 -1.15 13.89
CA VAL A 37 5.97 -1.65 15.22
C VAL A 37 4.87 -0.78 15.82
N LYS A 38 5.06 0.55 15.82
CA LYS A 38 4.11 1.53 16.38
C LYS A 38 2.73 1.45 15.74
N TYR A 39 2.67 1.40 14.42
CA TYR A 39 1.42 1.36 13.65
C TYR A 39 0.90 -0.05 13.38
N LYS A 40 1.62 -1.10 13.82
CA LYS A 40 1.27 -2.52 13.63
C LYS A 40 1.06 -2.86 12.16
N LEU A 41 2.05 -2.52 11.33
CA LEU A 41 1.99 -2.71 9.89
C LEU A 41 2.36 -4.16 9.49
N PRO A 42 1.78 -4.70 8.40
CA PRO A 42 0.70 -4.12 7.59
C PRO A 42 -0.65 -4.17 8.32
N LYS A 43 -1.42 -3.08 8.24
CA LYS A 43 -2.68 -2.94 8.97
C LYS A 43 -3.84 -3.54 8.17
N GLY A 44 -4.68 -4.32 8.82
CA GLY A 44 -5.88 -4.90 8.20
C GLY A 44 -6.85 -3.82 7.73
N VAL A 45 -7.34 -3.95 6.51
CA VAL A 45 -8.35 -3.06 5.93
C VAL A 45 -9.66 -3.79 5.68
N GLY A 46 -10.78 -3.10 5.88
CA GLY A 46 -12.10 -3.60 5.54
C GLY A 46 -12.32 -3.63 4.03
N LYS A 47 -13.38 -4.34 3.61
CA LYS A 47 -13.83 -4.38 2.22
C LYS A 47 -15.27 -3.88 2.09
N ARG A 48 -15.59 -3.38 0.90
CA ARG A 48 -16.95 -3.17 0.38
C ARG A 48 -17.14 -4.13 -0.79
N ASN A 49 -18.38 -4.56 -1.00
CA ASN A 49 -18.73 -5.47 -2.10
C ASN A 49 -19.26 -4.67 -3.29
N VAL A 50 -19.24 -5.30 -4.47
CA VAL A 50 -19.74 -4.75 -5.75
C VAL A 50 -18.96 -3.52 -6.26
N PRO A 51 -17.76 -3.72 -6.84
CA PRO A 51 -16.91 -4.90 -6.77
C PRO A 51 -16.22 -4.99 -5.39
N ASP A 52 -15.55 -6.11 -5.12
CA ASP A 52 -14.70 -6.26 -3.94
C ASP A 52 -13.63 -5.17 -3.92
N ARG A 53 -13.77 -4.19 -3.03
CA ARG A 53 -12.83 -3.06 -2.93
C ARG A 53 -12.47 -2.75 -1.49
N VAL A 54 -11.29 -2.22 -1.27
CA VAL A 54 -10.84 -1.77 0.05
C VAL A 54 -11.67 -0.55 0.48
N LYS A 55 -12.05 -0.48 1.78
CA LYS A 55 -12.71 0.70 2.35
C LYS A 55 -11.79 1.92 2.29
N TRP A 56 -12.22 2.97 1.61
CA TRP A 56 -11.43 4.19 1.43
C TRP A 56 -11.12 4.87 2.78
N GLU A 57 -12.01 4.77 3.77
CA GLU A 57 -11.78 5.36 5.10
C GLU A 57 -10.56 4.74 5.81
N ASP A 58 -10.39 3.42 5.66
CA ASP A 58 -9.25 2.73 6.24
C ASP A 58 -7.95 3.13 5.52
N VAL A 59 -8.01 3.29 4.19
CA VAL A 59 -6.88 3.74 3.37
C VAL A 59 -6.44 5.14 3.78
N ASP A 60 -7.36 6.09 3.81
CA ASP A 60 -7.05 7.50 4.08
C ASP A 60 -6.52 7.71 5.50
N ARG A 61 -7.09 6.99 6.48
CA ARG A 61 -6.59 7.00 7.86
C ARG A 61 -5.15 6.49 7.93
N ILE A 62 -4.86 5.34 7.34
CA ILE A 62 -3.50 4.74 7.39
C ILE A 62 -2.49 5.66 6.70
N LEU A 63 -2.80 6.20 5.52
CA LEU A 63 -1.88 7.11 4.83
C LEU A 63 -1.63 8.40 5.61
N THR A 64 -2.66 8.94 6.26
CA THR A 64 -2.55 10.13 7.11
C THR A 64 -1.68 9.86 8.33
N ASP A 65 -1.98 8.78 9.08
CA ASP A 65 -1.22 8.34 10.25
C ASP A 65 0.27 8.15 9.91
N MET A 66 0.56 7.53 8.76
CA MET A 66 1.92 7.27 8.31
C MET A 66 2.65 8.56 7.89
N ARG A 67 1.99 9.45 7.15
CA ARG A 67 2.58 10.74 6.75
C ARG A 67 2.97 11.57 7.98
N GLU A 68 2.14 11.58 9.01
CA GLU A 68 2.44 12.26 10.27
C GLU A 68 3.58 11.58 11.03
N GLY A 69 3.60 10.25 11.10
CA GLY A 69 4.68 9.49 11.74
C GLY A 69 6.04 9.60 11.03
N LEU A 70 6.03 9.90 9.72
CA LEU A 70 7.21 10.00 8.87
C LEU A 70 7.86 11.38 8.84
N GLN A 71 7.27 12.39 9.49
CA GLN A 71 7.83 13.74 9.49
C GLN A 71 9.27 13.74 10.03
N GLY A 72 10.22 14.19 9.20
CA GLY A 72 11.64 14.26 9.54
C GLY A 72 12.40 12.92 9.49
N ARG A 73 11.84 11.89 8.85
CA ARG A 73 12.50 10.59 8.63
C ARG A 73 12.63 10.32 7.14
N GLU A 74 13.63 9.55 6.72
CA GLU A 74 13.77 9.07 5.33
C GLU A 74 13.35 7.61 5.25
N CYS A 75 12.07 7.35 4.96
CA CYS A 75 11.57 5.99 4.85
C CYS A 75 10.76 5.80 3.57
N GLN A 76 10.73 4.56 3.12
CA GLN A 76 9.95 4.13 1.97
C GLN A 76 9.10 2.91 2.35
N PHE A 77 7.80 2.97 2.09
CA PHE A 77 6.88 1.86 2.32
C PHE A 77 6.12 1.53 1.04
N THR A 78 5.99 0.24 0.73
CA THR A 78 5.11 -0.24 -0.33
C THR A 78 3.66 -0.32 0.14
N PHE A 79 2.72 -0.41 -0.78
CA PHE A 79 1.31 -0.64 -0.44
C PHE A 79 1.13 -1.91 0.39
N GLY A 80 1.79 -3.01 0.02
CA GLY A 80 1.73 -4.29 0.75
C GLY A 80 2.36 -4.24 2.15
N ALA A 81 3.32 -3.35 2.37
CA ALA A 81 3.88 -3.09 3.69
C ALA A 81 2.91 -2.29 4.59
N LEU A 82 2.05 -1.45 4.01
CA LEU A 82 1.08 -0.64 4.77
C LEU A 82 -0.26 -1.36 4.98
N PHE A 83 -0.75 -2.06 3.96
CA PHE A 83 -2.11 -2.58 3.88
C PHE A 83 -2.16 -4.10 3.82
N LYS A 84 -2.82 -4.71 4.80
CA LYS A 84 -3.13 -6.14 4.79
C LYS A 84 -4.51 -6.36 4.17
N VAL A 85 -4.53 -6.56 2.85
CA VAL A 85 -5.74 -6.83 2.07
C VAL A 85 -6.03 -8.34 2.05
N LYS A 86 -7.24 -8.72 2.46
CA LYS A 86 -7.70 -10.12 2.43
C LYS A 86 -8.36 -10.43 1.08
N ALA A 87 -7.64 -11.10 0.20
CA ALA A 87 -8.15 -11.65 -1.06
C ALA A 87 -8.09 -13.19 -1.02
N LYS A 88 -9.14 -13.85 -1.54
CA LYS A 88 -9.08 -15.28 -1.86
C LYS A 88 -8.21 -15.48 -3.11
N LYS A 89 -7.77 -16.72 -3.35
CA LYS A 89 -7.13 -17.09 -4.61
C LYS A 89 -8.07 -16.71 -5.77
N ASP A 90 -7.51 -16.06 -6.80
CA ASP A 90 -8.22 -15.62 -8.01
C ASP A 90 -9.31 -14.54 -7.78
N GLN A 91 -9.43 -13.98 -6.57
CA GLN A 91 -10.32 -12.86 -6.30
C GLN A 91 -9.65 -11.53 -6.68
N VAL A 92 -10.25 -10.83 -7.64
CA VAL A 92 -9.87 -9.44 -7.93
C VAL A 92 -10.38 -8.55 -6.80
N VAL A 93 -9.46 -7.85 -6.13
CA VAL A 93 -9.78 -6.82 -5.15
C VAL A 93 -9.28 -5.48 -5.68
N TYR A 94 -10.09 -4.45 -5.54
CA TYR A 94 -9.78 -3.10 -5.97
C TYR A 94 -9.31 -2.23 -4.80
N PHE A 95 -8.42 -1.30 -5.09
CA PHE A 95 -7.90 -0.28 -4.19
C PHE A 95 -8.40 1.10 -4.64
N PRO A 96 -8.96 1.93 -3.75
CA PRO A 96 -9.53 3.22 -4.13
C PRO A 96 -8.46 4.28 -4.40
N LEU A 97 -8.66 5.09 -5.44
CA LEU A 97 -7.88 6.28 -5.75
C LEU A 97 -8.52 7.53 -5.12
N THR A 98 -8.40 7.66 -3.80
CA THR A 98 -8.88 8.85 -3.08
C THR A 98 -8.02 10.07 -3.38
N ASN A 99 -8.50 11.29 -3.08
CA ASN A 99 -7.66 12.49 -3.17
C ASN A 99 -6.40 12.38 -2.28
N ASN A 100 -6.49 11.69 -1.12
CA ASN A 100 -5.34 11.52 -0.23
C ASN A 100 -4.32 10.51 -0.79
N VAL A 101 -4.77 9.44 -1.45
CA VAL A 101 -3.92 8.52 -2.22
C VAL A 101 -3.18 9.30 -3.30
N VAL A 102 -3.92 10.02 -4.15
CA VAL A 102 -3.33 10.81 -5.24
C VAL A 102 -2.37 11.87 -4.71
N LYS A 103 -2.69 12.53 -3.59
CA LYS A 103 -1.79 13.51 -2.94
C LYS A 103 -0.51 12.89 -2.40
N THR A 104 -0.61 11.74 -1.75
CA THR A 104 0.46 11.19 -0.89
C THR A 104 1.40 10.26 -1.64
N VAL A 105 0.86 9.49 -2.58
CA VAL A 105 1.61 8.44 -3.28
C VAL A 105 2.54 9.08 -4.32
N PRO A 106 3.77 8.58 -4.49
CA PRO A 106 4.64 9.02 -5.58
C PRO A 106 3.98 8.84 -6.95
N GLU A 107 4.08 9.84 -7.82
CA GLU A 107 3.44 9.82 -9.14
C GLU A 107 3.81 8.58 -9.97
N ALA A 108 5.07 8.19 -9.93
CA ALA A 108 5.59 7.01 -10.64
C ALA A 108 4.95 5.68 -10.20
N ALA A 109 4.38 5.61 -8.99
CA ALA A 109 3.66 4.43 -8.55
C ALA A 109 2.23 4.36 -9.14
N LEU A 110 1.66 5.49 -9.57
CA LEU A 110 0.32 5.54 -10.15
C LEU A 110 0.35 5.52 -11.68
N GLN A 111 1.40 6.06 -12.29
CA GLN A 111 1.51 6.19 -13.75
C GLN A 111 1.34 4.85 -14.48
N GLY A 112 0.45 4.85 -15.48
CA GLY A 112 0.14 3.69 -16.32
C GLY A 112 -0.78 2.65 -15.69
N LEU A 113 -1.24 2.83 -14.45
CA LEU A 113 -2.21 1.92 -13.84
C LEU A 113 -3.55 1.99 -14.57
N GLN A 114 -4.17 0.83 -14.81
CA GLN A 114 -5.55 0.78 -15.30
C GLN A 114 -6.49 1.29 -14.21
N VAL A 115 -7.26 2.32 -14.55
CA VAL A 115 -8.31 2.93 -13.74
C VAL A 115 -9.63 2.26 -14.07
N PHE A 116 -10.44 2.01 -13.04
CA PHE A 116 -11.77 1.43 -13.12
C PHE A 116 -12.79 2.32 -12.41
N ASN A 117 -14.06 2.24 -12.82
CA ASN A 117 -15.18 2.86 -12.10
C ASN A 117 -15.66 2.00 -10.91
N THR A 118 -16.72 2.46 -10.24
CA THR A 118 -17.36 1.78 -9.10
C THR A 118 -18.02 0.46 -9.45
N GLU A 119 -18.21 0.16 -10.72
CA GLU A 119 -18.78 -1.08 -11.25
C GLU A 119 -17.68 -2.09 -11.60
N GLY A 120 -16.41 -1.67 -11.59
CA GLY A 120 -15.26 -2.49 -11.98
C GLY A 120 -14.97 -2.51 -13.48
N GLU A 121 -15.56 -1.58 -14.24
CA GLU A 121 -15.34 -1.42 -15.67
C GLU A 121 -14.09 -0.56 -15.94
N PRO A 122 -13.25 -0.93 -16.91
CA PRO A 122 -12.03 -0.19 -17.21
C PRO A 122 -12.34 1.15 -17.89
N LEU A 123 -11.81 2.24 -17.34
CA LEU A 123 -11.98 3.60 -17.89
C LEU A 123 -10.79 4.05 -18.75
N GLY A 124 -9.57 3.70 -18.35
CA GLY A 124 -8.35 4.15 -19.03
C GLY A 124 -7.11 3.99 -18.17
N GLN A 125 -5.97 4.52 -18.61
CA GLN A 125 -4.71 4.45 -17.86
C GLN A 125 -4.44 5.77 -17.14
N TYR A 126 -4.14 5.70 -15.85
CA TYR A 126 -3.70 6.85 -15.07
C TYR A 126 -2.50 7.51 -15.76
N ASP A 127 -2.58 8.83 -15.94
CA ASP A 127 -1.51 9.60 -16.58
C ASP A 127 -0.81 10.50 -15.57
N SER A 128 -1.53 11.48 -15.01
CA SER A 128 -0.94 12.49 -14.14
C SER A 128 -1.91 13.07 -13.12
N ARG A 129 -1.34 13.54 -12.01
CA ARG A 129 -2.02 14.28 -10.95
C ARG A 129 -2.34 15.71 -11.37
N VAL A 130 -3.53 16.15 -11.03
CA VAL A 130 -4.03 17.50 -11.29
C VAL A 130 -4.34 18.22 -9.96
N PRO A 131 -3.60 19.28 -9.60
CA PRO A 131 -3.93 20.10 -8.44
C PRO A 131 -5.09 21.05 -8.76
N HIS A 132 -6.01 21.21 -7.80
CA HIS A 132 -7.09 22.17 -7.86
C HIS A 132 -7.07 23.06 -6.64
N GLU A 133 -6.88 24.36 -6.85
CA GLU A 133 -7.03 25.33 -5.77
C GLU A 133 -8.51 25.50 -5.42
N LYS A 134 -8.81 25.43 -4.12
CA LYS A 134 -10.14 25.67 -3.58
C LYS A 134 -10.04 26.82 -2.60
N SER A 135 -10.85 27.85 -2.84
CA SER A 135 -11.14 28.89 -1.86
C SER A 135 -12.28 28.41 -0.96
N GLY A 136 -12.09 28.45 0.37
CA GLY A 136 -13.19 28.21 1.30
C GLY A 136 -14.29 29.25 1.08
N GLY A 137 -15.55 28.82 0.95
CA GLY A 137 -16.68 29.75 0.81
C GLY A 137 -16.85 30.62 2.07
N GLY A 138 -17.05 31.92 1.90
CA GLY A 138 -17.24 32.89 3.00
C GLY A 138 -15.95 33.48 3.57
N LEU A 139 -16.02 34.08 4.77
CA LEU A 139 -14.95 34.83 5.47
C LEU A 139 -13.63 34.05 5.74
N ALA A 140 -13.51 32.81 5.28
CA ALA A 140 -12.32 31.97 5.43
C ALA A 140 -11.26 32.31 4.37
N LYS A 141 -10.19 33.01 4.79
CA LYS A 141 -9.00 33.31 3.98
C LYS A 141 -8.10 32.09 3.66
N GLN A 142 -8.53 30.86 3.95
CA GLN A 142 -7.69 29.68 3.74
C GLN A 142 -8.04 29.01 2.41
N SER A 143 -7.11 29.11 1.45
CA SER A 143 -7.09 28.26 0.27
C SER A 143 -6.46 26.91 0.61
N TYR A 144 -6.96 25.84 0.00
CA TYR A 144 -6.32 24.52 0.06
C TYR A 144 -6.25 23.90 -1.33
N THR A 145 -5.26 23.04 -1.54
CA THR A 145 -5.10 22.29 -2.79
C THR A 145 -5.75 20.92 -2.65
N LEU A 146 -6.75 20.67 -3.47
CA LEU A 146 -7.33 19.34 -3.67
C LEU A 146 -6.63 18.67 -4.84
N PHE A 147 -6.12 17.45 -4.65
CA PHE A 147 -5.47 16.70 -5.72
C PHE A 147 -6.45 15.72 -6.36
N SER A 148 -6.61 15.80 -7.67
CA SER A 148 -7.29 14.83 -8.52
C SER A 148 -6.30 14.27 -9.54
N PHE A 149 -6.77 13.56 -10.57
CA PHE A 149 -5.92 13.04 -11.64
C PHE A 149 -6.64 13.10 -12.99
N GLN A 150 -5.86 12.90 -14.04
CA GLN A 150 -6.33 12.61 -15.39
C GLN A 150 -5.88 11.22 -15.85
N PHE A 151 -6.66 10.61 -16.72
CA PHE A 151 -6.35 9.33 -17.33
C PHE A 151 -6.52 9.40 -18.84
N LYS A 152 -5.82 8.53 -19.56
CA LYS A 152 -5.95 8.33 -20.99
C LYS A 152 -6.97 7.23 -21.26
N ASN A 153 -8.09 7.60 -21.88
CA ASN A 153 -9.18 6.66 -22.19
C ASN A 153 -8.80 5.74 -23.38
N PRO A 154 -9.67 4.78 -23.78
CA PRO A 154 -9.37 3.86 -24.88
C PRO A 154 -9.23 4.52 -26.26
N SER A 155 -9.85 5.68 -26.50
CA SER A 155 -9.65 6.47 -27.73
C SER A 155 -8.30 7.22 -27.74
N GLY A 156 -7.61 7.24 -26.59
CA GLY A 156 -6.35 7.93 -26.42
C GLY A 156 -6.49 9.40 -26.03
N GLU A 157 -7.70 9.83 -25.66
CA GLU A 157 -8.00 11.17 -25.20
C GLU A 157 -7.80 11.28 -23.69
N PHE A 158 -7.45 12.48 -23.23
CA PHE A 158 -7.29 12.76 -21.80
C PHE A 158 -8.62 13.13 -21.16
N GLU A 159 -8.98 12.43 -20.10
CA GLU A 159 -10.13 12.74 -19.26
C GLU A 159 -9.67 13.16 -17.86
N SER A 160 -10.10 14.35 -17.44
CA SER A 160 -9.85 14.84 -16.08
C SER A 160 -11.03 14.49 -15.18
N VAL A 161 -10.73 13.94 -14.01
CA VAL A 161 -11.75 13.61 -13.00
C VAL A 161 -12.36 14.87 -12.35
N GLY A 162 -11.69 16.01 -12.50
CA GLY A 162 -12.12 17.30 -11.99
C GLY A 162 -11.83 17.53 -10.50
N GLY A 163 -12.03 18.76 -10.04
CA GLY A 163 -11.73 19.19 -8.68
C GLY A 163 -12.80 18.82 -7.66
N ARG A 164 -13.15 17.53 -7.54
CA ARG A 164 -14.13 16.99 -6.57
C ARG A 164 -13.49 15.97 -5.63
N LEU A 165 -14.22 15.63 -4.57
CA LEU A 165 -13.85 14.51 -3.72
C LEU A 165 -14.00 13.20 -4.51
N LEU A 166 -12.96 12.38 -4.51
CA LEU A 166 -12.90 11.13 -5.26
C LEU A 166 -13.46 9.95 -4.45
N LEU A 167 -13.18 9.91 -3.15
CA LEU A 167 -13.58 8.81 -2.27
C LEU A 167 -13.25 7.44 -2.91
N ASP A 168 -14.25 6.61 -3.21
CA ASP A 168 -14.10 5.33 -3.92
C ASP A 168 -14.68 5.32 -5.34
N ASP A 169 -14.86 6.49 -5.99
CA ASP A 169 -15.37 6.62 -7.37
C ASP A 169 -14.42 6.01 -8.41
N PHE A 170 -13.12 5.95 -8.09
CA PHE A 170 -12.07 5.46 -8.98
C PHE A 170 -11.24 4.40 -8.30
N LEU A 171 -10.94 3.34 -9.04
CA LEU A 171 -10.34 2.12 -8.52
C LEU A 171 -9.13 1.70 -9.36
N VAL A 172 -8.18 1.02 -8.73
CA VAL A 172 -7.12 0.25 -9.39
C VAL A 172 -7.11 -1.17 -8.83
N LYS A 173 -6.59 -2.16 -9.55
CA LYS A 173 -6.49 -3.51 -8.95
C LYS A 173 -5.42 -3.53 -7.89
N TRP A 174 -5.71 -4.18 -6.77
CA TRP A 174 -4.77 -4.38 -5.67
C TRP A 174 -3.50 -5.07 -6.14
N ASP A 175 -3.62 -6.08 -7.00
CA ASP A 175 -2.46 -6.83 -7.50
C ASP A 175 -1.52 -5.99 -8.37
N ASP A 176 -2.02 -4.91 -8.99
CA ASP A 176 -1.22 -4.04 -9.84
C ASP A 176 -0.44 -2.97 -9.02
N ILE A 177 -0.83 -2.75 -7.75
CA ILE A 177 -0.30 -1.66 -6.93
C ILE A 177 0.42 -2.11 -5.66
N LYS A 178 0.14 -3.31 -5.12
CA LYS A 178 0.64 -3.79 -3.82
C LYS A 178 2.16 -3.70 -3.64
N ASP A 179 2.93 -3.93 -4.71
CA ASP A 179 4.40 -3.94 -4.64
C ASP A 179 5.02 -2.57 -4.98
N LYS A 180 4.20 -1.58 -5.33
CA LYS A 180 4.64 -0.21 -5.62
C LYS A 180 4.82 0.60 -4.34
N VAL A 181 5.56 1.69 -4.43
CA VAL A 181 5.78 2.61 -3.30
C VAL A 181 4.50 3.38 -3.00
N ALA A 182 4.02 3.30 -1.76
CA ALA A 182 2.85 4.02 -1.28
C ALA A 182 3.22 5.36 -0.64
N ILE A 183 4.31 5.39 0.13
CA ILE A 183 4.82 6.61 0.77
C ILE A 183 6.33 6.60 0.71
N THR A 184 6.91 7.75 0.40
CA THR A 184 8.35 8.02 0.52
C THR A 184 8.55 9.41 1.08
N THR A 185 9.50 9.54 1.98
CA THR A 185 10.06 10.82 2.42
C THR A 185 11.51 10.82 1.96
N LYS A 186 11.79 11.60 0.90
CA LYS A 186 13.14 11.87 0.41
C LYS A 186 13.44 13.35 0.66
#